data_AF-Q3AEA2-F1
#
_entry.id   AF-Q3AEA2-F1
#
_cell.length_a   1.000
_cell.length_b   1.000
_cell.length_c   1.000
_cell.angle_alpha   90.00
_cell.angle_beta   90.00
_cell.angle_gamma   90.00
#
_symmetry.space_group_name_H-M   'P 1'
#
loop_
_entity.id
_entity.type
_entity.pdbx_description
1 polymer ?
#
loop_
_entity_poly.entity_id
_entity_poly.type
_entity_poly.pdbx_seq_one_letter_code
_entity_poly.pdbx_strand_id
1 'polypeptide(L)'
;MSPGKTFFTIGDAAKLIGVVPATLRNWEKAGLVKPGRQNGNYRIYSLKDIERLKKIKYLMRVKGFNIVGVKEYLAAQGEELPAEPVKIEKKGPRIAVGQKLKALREKKGLTLEEVSQGTGVSVSYLSRIESGQVNVSIATLQKLATFYEKNLLYFFEGMDTKEQKLVRAGLGQVLETDEEGIKVELLTALNEPAMEPLLYTVAPGAGRNENISHEGEEFVYVLKGVLEVWLDETERYVVGPGDSLYFKSTQQHRWRNIGDEELVALWINTPPTF
;
A
#
# COMPACT_ATOMS: atom_id res chain seq x y z
N MET A 1 3.15 8.92 25.00
CA MET A 1 3.77 10.02 24.22
C MET A 1 3.44 9.77 22.76
N SER A 2 2.68 10.64 22.09
CA SER A 2 2.19 10.39 20.73
C SER A 2 3.28 10.71 19.67
N PRO A 3 3.62 9.77 18.76
CA PRO A 3 4.54 10.00 17.65
C PRO A 3 3.96 11.04 16.66
N GLY A 4 4.83 11.92 16.15
CA GLY A 4 4.48 13.10 15.35
C GLY A 4 3.79 12.81 14.02
N LYS A 5 2.79 13.62 13.66
CA LYS A 5 2.03 13.50 12.40
C LYS A 5 2.78 14.18 11.25
N THR A 6 2.99 13.51 10.11
CA THR A 6 3.60 14.11 8.90
C THR A 6 2.61 15.00 8.16
N PHE A 7 3.07 16.16 7.67
CA PHE A 7 2.28 17.04 6.82
C PHE A 7 3.06 17.49 5.60
N PHE A 8 2.35 17.63 4.48
CA PHE A 8 2.87 18.01 3.18
C PHE A 8 2.30 19.36 2.78
N THR A 9 3.10 20.24 2.18
CA THR A 9 2.54 21.45 1.55
C THR A 9 1.74 21.08 0.30
N ILE A 10 0.97 22.01 -0.26
CA ILE A 10 0.29 21.78 -1.55
C ILE A 10 1.27 21.42 -2.68
N GLY A 11 2.48 21.98 -2.67
CA GLY A 11 3.51 21.67 -3.66
C GLY A 11 4.00 20.22 -3.52
N ASP A 12 4.25 19.80 -2.28
CA ASP A 12 4.71 18.45 -1.98
C ASP A 12 3.63 17.41 -2.29
N ALA A 13 2.38 17.68 -1.89
CA ALA A 13 1.23 16.83 -2.18
C ALA A 13 1.00 16.67 -3.69
N ALA A 14 1.12 17.76 -4.45
CA ALA A 14 0.95 17.75 -5.90
C ALA A 14 2.03 16.91 -6.59
N LYS A 15 3.30 17.07 -6.17
CA LYS A 15 4.42 16.25 -6.64
C LYS A 15 4.22 14.77 -6.32
N LEU A 16 3.85 14.45 -5.08
CA LEU A 16 3.65 13.08 -4.60
C LEU A 16 2.65 12.28 -5.42
N ILE A 17 1.55 12.92 -5.82
CA ILE A 17 0.49 12.25 -6.58
C ILE A 17 0.62 12.48 -8.10
N GLY A 18 1.65 13.21 -8.55
CA GLY A 18 1.87 13.51 -9.96
C GLY A 18 0.74 14.33 -10.60
N VAL A 19 0.40 15.47 -9.98
CA VAL A 19 -0.50 16.51 -10.54
C VAL A 19 0.10 17.88 -10.29
N VAL A 20 -0.48 18.93 -10.89
CA VAL A 20 -0.09 20.32 -10.60
C VAL A 20 -0.85 20.85 -9.37
N PRO A 21 -0.29 21.79 -8.59
CA PRO A 21 -0.97 22.37 -7.42
C PRO A 21 -2.35 22.97 -7.73
N ALA A 22 -2.57 23.44 -8.97
CA ALA A 22 -3.87 23.94 -9.41
C ALA A 22 -4.96 22.86 -9.39
N THR A 23 -4.62 21.61 -9.73
CA THR A 23 -5.54 20.47 -9.66
C THR A 23 -6.02 20.24 -8.22
N LEU A 24 -5.11 20.29 -7.25
CA LEU A 24 -5.47 20.15 -5.83
C LEU A 24 -6.39 21.26 -5.34
N ARG A 25 -6.14 22.51 -5.76
CA ARG A 25 -7.04 23.65 -5.46
C ARG A 25 -8.42 23.47 -6.08
N ASN A 26 -8.48 22.94 -7.30
CA ASN A 26 -9.75 22.68 -7.97
C ASN A 26 -10.54 21.57 -7.26
N TRP A 27 -9.87 20.50 -6.83
CA TRP A 27 -10.50 19.42 -6.06
C TRP A 27 -10.97 19.89 -4.67
N GLU A 28 -10.21 20.75 -4.00
CA GLU A 28 -10.65 21.40 -2.76
C GLU A 28 -11.89 22.27 -3.00
N LYS A 29 -11.87 23.15 -4.02
CA LYS A 29 -13.01 24.00 -4.38
C LYS A 29 -14.24 23.18 -4.74
N ALA A 30 -14.03 22.04 -5.41
CA ALA A 30 -15.07 21.10 -5.73
C ALA A 30 -15.57 20.32 -4.51
N GLY A 31 -14.92 20.40 -3.34
CA GLY A 31 -15.32 19.66 -2.14
C GLY A 31 -14.97 18.17 -2.21
N LEU A 32 -13.89 17.79 -2.90
CA LEU A 32 -13.37 16.43 -2.91
C LEU A 32 -12.35 16.19 -1.79
N VAL A 33 -11.66 17.24 -1.34
CA VAL A 33 -10.65 17.20 -0.26
C VAL A 33 -10.78 18.46 0.59
N LYS A 34 -10.43 18.38 1.87
CA LYS A 34 -10.41 19.52 2.79
C LYS A 34 -9.11 19.52 3.59
N PRO A 35 -8.01 20.06 3.03
CA PRO A 35 -6.71 20.04 3.68
C PRO A 35 -6.74 20.84 4.99
N GLY A 36 -5.89 20.45 5.94
CA GLY A 36 -5.64 21.24 7.13
C GLY A 36 -4.99 22.59 6.80
N ARG A 37 -4.98 23.49 7.77
CA ARG A 37 -4.33 24.80 7.62
C ARG A 37 -3.31 25.06 8.73
N GLN A 38 -2.12 25.53 8.34
CA GLN A 38 -1.11 26.07 9.25
C GLN A 38 -1.12 27.59 9.22
N ASN A 39 -1.08 28.23 10.40
CA ASN A 39 -0.94 29.68 10.56
C ASN A 39 -1.88 30.47 9.63
N GLY A 40 -3.15 30.07 9.57
CA GLY A 40 -4.22 30.77 8.86
C GLY A 40 -4.30 30.55 7.35
N ASN A 41 -3.18 30.39 6.63
CA ASN A 41 -3.20 30.45 5.16
C ASN A 41 -2.54 29.29 4.41
N TYR A 42 -1.64 28.52 5.03
CA TYR A 42 -0.93 27.47 4.30
C TYR A 42 -1.67 26.14 4.37
N ARG A 43 -2.05 25.61 3.20
CA ARG A 43 -2.63 24.28 3.07
C ARG A 43 -1.59 23.23 3.37
N ILE A 44 -1.98 22.31 4.23
CA ILE A 44 -1.18 21.18 4.63
C ILE A 44 -2.02 19.91 4.52
N TYR A 45 -1.39 18.88 4.00
CA TYR A 45 -2.01 17.60 3.69
C TYR A 45 -1.39 16.57 4.61
N SER A 46 -2.22 15.86 5.37
CA SER A 46 -1.80 14.65 6.10
C SER A 46 -1.57 13.49 5.13
N LEU A 47 -1.01 12.38 5.60
CA LEU A 47 -0.90 11.15 4.81
C LEU A 47 -2.27 10.66 4.32
N LYS A 48 -3.29 10.69 5.18
CA LYS A 48 -4.67 10.38 4.82
C LYS A 48 -5.20 11.28 3.70
N ASP A 49 -4.83 12.56 3.69
CA ASP A 49 -5.17 13.45 2.59
C ASP A 49 -4.47 13.01 1.29
N ILE A 50 -3.20 12.60 1.35
CA ILE A 50 -2.47 12.09 0.17
C ILE A 50 -3.12 10.82 -0.39
N GLU A 51 -3.51 9.87 0.46
CA GLU A 51 -4.22 8.65 0.04
C GLU A 51 -5.55 8.96 -0.63
N ARG A 52 -6.34 9.86 -0.01
CA ARG A 52 -7.59 10.33 -0.60
C ARG A 52 -7.36 10.98 -1.96
N LEU A 53 -6.33 11.81 -2.09
CA LEU A 53 -5.98 12.46 -3.34
C LEU A 53 -5.56 11.46 -4.44
N LYS A 54 -4.85 10.39 -4.09
CA LYS A 54 -4.53 9.29 -5.01
C LYS A 54 -5.80 8.57 -5.47
N LYS A 55 -6.71 8.28 -4.54
CA LYS A 55 -8.01 7.65 -4.85
C LYS A 55 -8.85 8.50 -5.79
N ILE A 56 -8.94 9.82 -5.53
CA ILE A 56 -9.59 10.77 -6.43
C ILE A 56 -8.93 10.74 -7.81
N LYS A 57 -7.59 10.79 -7.89
CA LYS A 57 -6.86 10.71 -9.15
C LYS A 57 -7.19 9.43 -9.93
N TYR A 58 -7.19 8.29 -9.25
CA TYR A 58 -7.49 6.98 -9.85
C TYR A 58 -8.93 6.93 -10.40
N LEU A 59 -9.91 7.32 -9.58
CA LEU A 59 -11.32 7.32 -9.99
C LEU A 59 -11.54 8.21 -11.23
N MET A 60 -10.89 9.37 -11.27
CA MET A 60 -11.02 10.27 -12.42
C MET A 60 -10.28 9.77 -13.67
N ARG A 61 -9.03 9.30 -13.54
CA ARG A 61 -8.18 8.98 -14.69
C ARG A 61 -8.34 7.56 -15.21
N VAL A 62 -8.61 6.61 -14.34
CA VAL A 62 -8.67 5.18 -14.68
C VAL A 62 -10.12 4.72 -14.78
N LYS A 63 -10.98 5.10 -13.81
CA LYS A 63 -12.41 4.73 -13.85
C LYS A 63 -13.27 5.69 -14.67
N GLY A 64 -12.71 6.82 -15.13
CA GLY A 64 -13.43 7.80 -15.96
C GLY A 64 -14.48 8.61 -15.21
N PHE A 65 -14.44 8.65 -13.89
CA PHE A 65 -15.45 9.35 -13.10
C PHE A 65 -15.26 10.87 -13.22
N ASN A 66 -16.37 11.58 -13.37
CA ASN A 66 -16.38 13.04 -13.22
C ASN A 66 -16.41 13.43 -11.73
N ILE A 67 -16.31 14.73 -11.43
CA ILE A 67 -16.29 15.23 -10.04
C ILE A 67 -17.51 14.79 -9.22
N VAL A 68 -18.70 14.75 -9.83
CA VAL A 68 -19.94 14.34 -9.16
C VAL A 68 -19.89 12.85 -8.84
N GLY A 69 -19.53 12.01 -9.82
CA GLY A 69 -19.39 10.57 -9.62
C GLY A 69 -18.33 10.22 -8.58
N VAL A 70 -17.22 10.99 -8.49
CA VAL A 70 -16.24 10.80 -7.40
C VAL A 70 -16.85 11.14 -6.04
N LYS A 71 -17.65 12.20 -5.92
CA LYS A 71 -18.32 12.53 -4.65
C LYS A 71 -19.30 11.45 -4.21
N GLU A 72 -20.17 11.03 -5.12
CA GLU A 72 -21.16 9.99 -4.86
C GLU A 72 -20.49 8.69 -4.44
N TYR A 73 -19.43 8.30 -5.15
CA TYR A 73 -18.62 7.15 -4.79
C TYR A 73 -18.01 7.27 -3.39
N LEU A 74 -17.38 8.40 -3.06
CA LEU A 74 -16.76 8.59 -1.74
C LEU A 74 -17.81 8.66 -0.61
N ALA A 75 -18.97 9.29 -0.87
CA ALA A 75 -20.07 9.36 0.09
C ALA A 75 -20.69 7.98 0.35
N ALA A 76 -20.92 7.18 -0.70
CA ALA A 76 -21.41 5.80 -0.58
C ALA A 76 -20.46 4.90 0.22
N GLN A 77 -19.16 5.23 0.26
CA GLN A 77 -18.16 4.51 1.05
C GLN A 77 -18.00 5.05 2.48
N GLY A 78 -18.83 6.01 2.91
CA GLY A 78 -18.74 6.62 4.23
C GLY A 78 -17.48 7.48 4.43
N GLU A 79 -16.79 7.86 3.36
CA GLU A 79 -15.60 8.71 3.41
C GLU A 79 -15.96 10.19 3.34
N GLU A 80 -16.65 10.66 4.39
CA GLU A 80 -17.00 12.06 4.54
C GLU A 80 -15.76 12.94 4.76
N LEU A 81 -15.84 14.17 4.26
CA LEU A 81 -14.84 15.18 4.56
C LEU A 81 -14.96 15.61 6.02
N PRO A 82 -13.84 15.84 6.72
CA PRO A 82 -13.90 16.33 8.10
C PRO A 82 -14.69 17.64 8.20
N ALA A 83 -15.54 17.74 9.23
CA ALA A 83 -16.41 18.90 9.47
C ALA A 83 -15.61 20.22 9.57
N GLU A 84 -14.35 20.18 10.00
CA GLU A 84 -13.44 21.33 10.03
C GLU A 84 -12.01 20.96 9.55
N PRO A 85 -11.25 21.92 8.99
CA PRO A 85 -9.85 21.70 8.65
C PRO A 85 -9.05 21.43 9.93
N VAL A 86 -8.30 20.33 9.98
CA VAL A 86 -7.46 20.01 11.13
C VAL A 86 -6.38 21.09 11.27
N LYS A 87 -6.39 21.80 12.41
CA LYS A 87 -5.26 22.66 12.81
C LYS A 87 -4.12 21.75 13.26
N ILE A 88 -2.94 22.03 12.73
CA ILE A 88 -1.80 21.12 12.86
C ILE A 88 -0.66 21.84 13.57
N GLU A 89 -0.32 21.35 14.76
CA GLU A 89 0.80 21.84 15.54
C GLU A 89 2.14 21.28 15.02
N LYS A 90 3.21 22.08 15.16
CA LYS A 90 4.55 21.98 14.51
C LYS A 90 5.39 20.69 14.77
N LYS A 91 4.83 19.58 15.25
CA LYS A 91 5.62 18.36 15.56
C LYS A 91 5.40 17.26 14.51
N GLY A 92 6.13 17.38 13.40
CA GLY A 92 6.25 16.32 12.37
C GLY A 92 7.07 15.11 12.85
N PRO A 93 7.00 13.95 12.17
CA PRO A 93 7.70 12.72 12.55
C PRO A 93 9.16 12.87 12.17
N ARG A 94 9.93 13.36 13.13
CA ARG A 94 11.36 13.67 12.99
C ARG A 94 12.25 12.43 12.92
N ILE A 95 11.76 11.26 13.33
CA ILE A 95 12.61 10.12 13.72
C ILE A 95 12.56 8.95 12.71
N ALA A 96 11.42 8.69 12.05
CA ALA A 96 11.24 7.49 11.23
C ALA A 96 11.95 7.53 9.85
N VAL A 97 12.01 8.70 9.21
CA VAL A 97 12.62 8.84 7.87
C VAL A 97 14.13 8.62 7.91
N GLY A 98 14.81 9.19 8.92
CA GLY A 98 16.25 9.04 9.10
C GLY A 98 16.67 7.58 9.31
N GLN A 99 15.91 6.84 10.12
CA GLN A 99 16.16 5.42 10.36
C GLN A 99 15.98 4.56 9.11
N LYS A 100 14.93 4.82 8.32
CA LYS A 100 14.71 4.13 7.03
C LYS A 100 15.84 4.41 6.03
N LEU A 101 16.33 5.65 5.96
CA LEU A 101 17.48 6.00 5.12
C LEU A 101 18.75 5.28 5.56
N LYS A 102 19.01 5.23 6.88
CA LYS A 102 20.14 4.50 7.45
C LYS A 102 20.07 3.01 7.12
N ALA A 103 18.91 2.38 7.30
CA ALA A 103 18.70 0.97 7.01
C ALA A 103 18.94 0.64 5.52
N LEU A 104 18.48 1.49 4.60
CA LEU A 104 18.76 1.32 3.16
C LEU A 104 20.25 1.44 2.85
N ARG A 105 20.94 2.41 3.46
CA ARG A 105 22.38 2.59 3.32
C ARG A 105 23.13 1.33 3.76
N GLU A 106 22.83 0.85 4.96
CA GLU A 106 23.45 -0.34 5.56
C GLU A 106 23.15 -1.61 4.77
N LYS A 107 21.90 -1.78 4.29
CA LYS A 107 21.51 -2.92 3.44
C LYS A 107 22.26 -2.95 2.11
N LYS A 108 22.57 -1.79 1.52
CA LYS A 108 23.39 -1.68 0.30
C LYS A 108 24.90 -1.68 0.59
N GLY A 109 25.32 -1.78 1.86
CA GLY A 109 26.74 -1.79 2.24
C GLY A 109 27.47 -0.47 2.01
N LEU A 110 26.75 0.65 1.94
CA LEU A 110 27.32 1.95 1.58
C LEU A 110 27.79 2.78 2.79
N THR A 111 28.86 3.52 2.60
CA THR A 111 29.32 4.59 3.49
C THR A 111 28.53 5.88 3.27
N LEU A 112 28.59 6.82 4.22
CA LEU A 112 27.96 8.12 4.04
C LEU A 112 28.62 8.93 2.92
N GLU A 113 29.92 8.73 2.71
CA GLU A 113 30.71 9.32 1.63
C GLU A 113 30.19 8.87 0.26
N GLU A 114 29.94 7.58 0.06
CA GLU A 114 29.40 7.05 -1.20
C GLU A 114 27.99 7.57 -1.48
N VAL A 115 27.13 7.64 -0.45
CA VAL A 115 25.79 8.24 -0.59
C VAL A 115 25.89 9.73 -0.89
N SER A 116 26.82 10.44 -0.27
CA SER A 116 27.08 11.86 -0.53
C SER A 116 27.48 12.08 -1.98
N GLN A 117 28.39 11.27 -2.52
CA GLN A 117 28.83 11.34 -3.91
C GLN A 117 27.68 11.04 -4.88
N GLY A 118 26.85 10.04 -4.59
CA GLY A 118 25.73 9.65 -5.46
C GLY A 118 24.52 10.59 -5.42
N THR A 119 24.37 11.41 -4.38
CA THR A 119 23.17 12.25 -4.17
C THR A 119 23.44 13.75 -4.18
N GLY A 120 24.71 14.15 -4.04
CA GLY A 120 25.12 15.55 -3.86
C GLY A 120 24.67 16.14 -2.51
N VAL A 121 24.31 15.30 -1.53
CA VAL A 121 23.93 15.70 -0.17
C VAL A 121 25.15 15.54 0.73
N SER A 122 25.56 16.58 1.46
CA SER A 122 26.79 16.53 2.24
C SER A 122 26.77 15.41 3.30
N VAL A 123 27.91 14.75 3.51
CA VAL A 123 28.12 13.72 4.56
C VAL A 123 27.63 14.20 5.92
N SER A 124 27.95 15.45 6.30
CA SER A 124 27.52 16.05 7.56
C SER A 124 26.00 16.18 7.67
N TYR A 125 25.31 16.45 6.56
CA TYR A 125 23.86 16.55 6.54
C TYR A 125 23.21 15.17 6.52
N LEU A 126 23.75 14.20 5.77
CA LEU A 126 23.31 12.81 5.79
C LEU A 126 23.40 12.20 7.19
N SER A 127 24.52 12.38 7.89
CA SER A 127 24.71 11.91 9.27
C SER A 127 23.65 12.49 10.22
N ARG A 128 23.36 13.80 10.09
CA ARG A 128 22.33 14.46 10.89
C ARG A 128 20.92 13.99 10.52
N ILE A 129 20.67 13.64 9.25
CA ILE A 129 19.38 13.08 8.80
C ILE A 129 19.19 11.68 9.40
N GLU A 130 20.18 10.79 9.26
CA GLU A 130 20.11 9.41 9.75
C GLU A 130 19.97 9.32 11.28
N SER A 131 20.59 10.25 12.00
CA SER A 131 20.46 10.39 13.46
C SER A 131 19.21 11.15 13.92
N GLY A 132 18.36 11.61 12.99
CA GLY A 132 17.12 12.35 13.31
C GLY A 132 17.33 13.76 13.88
N GLN A 133 18.55 14.31 13.79
CA GLN A 133 18.92 15.63 14.30
C GLN A 133 18.43 16.79 13.41
N VAL A 134 18.07 16.53 12.16
CA VAL A 134 17.55 17.52 11.22
C VAL A 134 16.38 16.99 10.40
N ASN A 135 15.53 17.92 9.98
CA ASN A 135 14.53 17.62 8.96
C ASN A 135 15.19 17.56 7.59
N VAL A 136 14.86 16.51 6.85
CA VAL A 136 15.15 16.41 5.42
C VAL A 136 14.10 17.17 4.63
N SER A 137 14.52 18.02 3.68
CA SER A 137 13.58 18.67 2.77
C SER A 137 12.99 17.64 1.81
N ILE A 138 11.77 17.88 1.28
CA ILE A 138 11.18 16.98 0.27
C ILE A 138 12.08 16.85 -0.96
N ALA A 139 12.74 17.94 -1.38
CA ALA A 139 13.69 17.90 -2.50
C ALA A 139 14.89 17.00 -2.21
N THR A 140 15.44 17.06 -0.99
CA THR A 140 16.55 16.19 -0.56
C THR A 140 16.08 14.74 -0.43
N LEU A 141 14.89 14.51 0.14
CA LEU A 141 14.34 13.17 0.29
C LEU A 141 14.03 12.54 -1.07
N GLN A 142 13.60 13.33 -2.06
CA GLN A 142 13.44 12.88 -3.45
C GLN A 142 14.77 12.40 -4.04
N LYS A 143 15.86 13.18 -3.88
CA LYS A 143 17.19 12.77 -4.34
C LYS A 143 17.63 11.44 -3.73
N LEU A 144 17.42 11.30 -2.42
CA LEU A 144 17.75 10.07 -1.70
C LEU A 144 16.87 8.90 -2.12
N ALA A 145 15.57 9.12 -2.27
CA ALA A 145 14.62 8.11 -2.76
C ALA A 145 15.01 7.60 -4.14
N THR A 146 15.35 8.50 -5.07
CA THR A 146 15.84 8.15 -6.41
C THR A 146 17.14 7.35 -6.33
N PHE A 147 18.10 7.78 -5.52
CA PHE A 147 19.37 7.06 -5.34
C PHE A 147 19.18 5.63 -4.79
N TYR A 148 18.22 5.44 -3.89
CA TYR A 148 17.89 4.12 -3.36
C TYR A 148 16.86 3.34 -4.19
N GLU A 149 16.43 3.88 -5.33
CA GLU A 149 15.40 3.29 -6.21
C GLU A 149 14.10 3.00 -5.44
N LYS A 150 13.72 3.92 -4.55
CA LYS A 150 12.49 3.85 -3.77
C LYS A 150 11.51 4.93 -4.18
N ASN A 151 10.23 4.61 -4.04
CA ASN A 151 9.19 5.62 -4.10
C ASN A 151 9.33 6.56 -2.90
N LEU A 152 9.07 7.86 -3.08
CA LEU A 152 9.11 8.83 -1.99
C LEU A 152 8.21 8.42 -0.81
N LEU A 153 7.09 7.74 -1.09
CA LEU A 153 6.14 7.28 -0.08
C LEU A 153 6.68 6.17 0.83
N TYR A 154 7.70 5.42 0.39
CA TYR A 154 8.37 4.38 1.18
C TYR A 154 8.80 4.88 2.56
N PHE A 155 9.30 6.12 2.62
CA PHE A 155 9.76 6.73 3.86
C PHE A 155 8.62 7.12 4.80
N PHE A 156 7.38 7.10 4.32
CA PHE A 156 6.17 7.45 5.06
C PHE A 156 5.24 6.28 5.36
N GLU A 157 5.48 5.12 4.76
CA GLU A 157 4.82 3.86 5.12
C GLU A 157 5.08 3.51 6.59
N GLY A 158 4.07 3.02 7.30
CA GLY A 158 4.16 2.68 8.74
C GLY A 158 4.22 3.87 9.71
N MET A 159 4.10 5.12 9.22
CA MET A 159 4.06 6.31 10.10
C MET A 159 2.67 6.60 10.69
N ASP A 160 1.64 5.85 10.31
CA ASP A 160 0.35 5.85 11.00
C ASP A 160 0.36 4.72 12.05
N THR A 161 0.67 5.08 13.30
CA THR A 161 0.78 4.15 14.45
C THR A 161 -0.58 3.73 15.01
N LYS A 162 -1.59 3.64 14.14
CA LYS A 162 -2.72 2.74 14.36
C LYS A 162 -2.59 1.68 13.29
N GLU A 163 -2.10 0.50 13.68
CA GLU A 163 -2.30 -0.73 12.89
C GLU A 163 -3.69 -0.66 12.28
N GLN A 164 -3.75 -0.54 10.96
CA GLN A 164 -5.00 -0.38 10.27
C GLN A 164 -5.68 -1.74 10.28
N LYS A 165 -6.40 -2.03 11.37
CA LYS A 165 -7.07 -3.32 11.61
C LYS A 165 -8.16 -3.63 10.59
N LEU A 166 -8.57 -2.62 9.82
CA LEU A 166 -9.64 -2.72 8.84
C LEU A 166 -9.12 -2.36 7.45
N VAL A 167 -9.00 -3.36 6.61
CA VAL A 167 -8.89 -3.21 5.16
C VAL A 167 -10.30 -3.24 4.59
N ARG A 168 -10.72 -2.17 3.91
CA ARG A 168 -12.02 -2.13 3.25
C ARG A 168 -11.94 -2.88 1.91
N ALA A 169 -13.03 -3.53 1.52
CA ALA A 169 -13.12 -4.24 0.25
C ALA A 169 -12.66 -3.36 -0.94
N GLY A 170 -11.82 -3.93 -1.81
CA GLY A 170 -11.25 -3.24 -2.97
C GLY A 170 -10.19 -2.18 -2.67
N LEU A 171 -9.82 -1.98 -1.39
CA LEU A 171 -8.69 -1.15 -0.97
C LEU A 171 -7.51 -1.99 -0.46
N GLY A 172 -7.60 -3.32 -0.55
CA GLY A 172 -6.47 -4.20 -0.29
C GLY A 172 -5.32 -3.92 -1.26
N GLN A 173 -4.10 -4.18 -0.82
CA GLN A 173 -2.94 -4.10 -1.70
C GLN A 173 -3.06 -5.22 -2.75
N VAL A 174 -3.12 -4.85 -4.02
CA VAL A 174 -3.03 -5.84 -5.11
C VAL A 174 -1.57 -6.26 -5.22
N LEU A 175 -1.31 -7.56 -5.09
CA LEU A 175 0.02 -8.13 -5.27
C LEU A 175 0.30 -8.31 -6.76
N GLU A 176 1.53 -8.03 -7.18
CA GLU A 176 1.96 -8.31 -8.55
C GLU A 176 2.15 -9.82 -8.70
N THR A 177 1.62 -10.39 -9.78
CA THR A 177 1.77 -11.80 -10.13
C THR A 177 2.09 -11.90 -11.62
N ASP A 178 2.97 -12.83 -11.97
CA ASP A 178 3.34 -13.12 -13.35
C ASP A 178 2.30 -14.03 -14.05
N GLU A 179 1.30 -14.51 -13.31
CA GLU A 179 0.28 -15.44 -13.81
C GLU A 179 -0.92 -14.71 -14.43
N GLU A 180 -1.11 -14.91 -15.73
CA GLU A 180 -2.22 -14.30 -16.46
C GLU A 180 -3.57 -14.82 -15.95
N GLY A 181 -4.55 -13.91 -15.81
CA GLY A 181 -5.89 -14.24 -15.34
C GLY A 181 -5.99 -14.43 -13.82
N ILE A 182 -4.94 -14.14 -13.05
CA ILE A 182 -4.94 -14.19 -11.59
C ILE A 182 -4.79 -12.78 -11.04
N LYS A 183 -5.67 -12.43 -10.09
CA LYS A 183 -5.56 -11.22 -9.27
C LYS A 183 -5.55 -11.63 -7.81
N VAL A 184 -4.59 -11.09 -7.07
CA VAL A 184 -4.42 -11.36 -5.64
C VAL A 184 -4.49 -10.05 -4.86
N GLU A 185 -5.37 -9.97 -3.87
CA GLU A 185 -5.48 -8.83 -2.96
C GLU A 185 -5.10 -9.25 -1.52
N LEU A 186 -4.17 -8.53 -0.90
CA LEU A 186 -3.85 -8.68 0.52
C LEU A 186 -4.94 -8.03 1.39
N LEU A 187 -5.50 -8.81 2.31
CA LEU A 187 -6.60 -8.40 3.18
C LEU A 187 -6.16 -7.88 4.55
N THR A 188 -4.85 -7.72 4.75
CA THR A 188 -4.26 -7.14 5.95
C THR A 188 -3.42 -5.92 5.59
N ALA A 189 -3.37 -4.96 6.51
CA ALA A 189 -2.48 -3.80 6.45
C ALA A 189 -1.48 -3.81 7.64
N LEU A 190 -1.38 -4.95 8.33
CA LEU A 190 -0.33 -5.17 9.34
C LEU A 190 1.01 -5.35 8.62
N ASN A 191 2.06 -4.74 9.15
CA ASN A 191 3.40 -4.81 8.55
C ASN A 191 4.06 -6.19 8.71
N GLU A 192 3.74 -6.90 9.79
CA GLU A 192 4.33 -8.21 10.15
C GLU A 192 3.24 -9.14 10.70
N PRO A 193 2.26 -9.56 9.87
CA PRO A 193 1.22 -10.44 10.34
C PRO A 193 1.75 -11.87 10.49
N ALA A 194 1.21 -12.62 11.45
CA ALA A 194 1.52 -14.05 11.58
C ALA A 194 0.91 -14.90 10.46
N MET A 195 -0.17 -14.40 9.83
CA MET A 195 -0.88 -15.03 8.73
C MET A 195 -1.04 -14.06 7.58
N GLU A 196 -1.13 -14.59 6.37
CA GLU A 196 -1.29 -13.84 5.14
C GLU A 196 -2.66 -14.13 4.52
N PRO A 197 -3.69 -13.32 4.84
CA PRO A 197 -5.02 -13.47 4.26
C PRO A 197 -5.09 -12.78 2.89
N LEU A 198 -5.40 -13.56 1.86
CA LEU A 198 -5.43 -13.16 0.47
C LEU A 198 -6.83 -13.41 -0.11
N LEU A 199 -7.30 -12.48 -0.95
CA LEU A 199 -8.47 -12.71 -1.81
C LEU A 199 -7.98 -12.96 -3.23
N TYR A 200 -8.24 -14.17 -3.71
CA TYR A 200 -7.95 -14.57 -5.07
C TYR A 200 -9.18 -14.32 -5.95
N THR A 201 -8.92 -13.77 -7.13
CA THR A 201 -9.88 -13.67 -8.23
C THR A 201 -9.23 -14.26 -9.47
N VAL A 202 -9.81 -15.33 -9.99
CA VAL A 202 -9.15 -16.22 -10.97
C VAL A 202 -10.08 -16.48 -12.15
N ALA A 203 -9.62 -16.13 -13.35
CA ALA A 203 -10.35 -16.35 -14.59
C ALA A 203 -10.60 -17.84 -14.85
N PRO A 204 -11.64 -18.20 -15.63
CA PRO A 204 -11.87 -19.58 -16.06
C PRO A 204 -10.62 -20.21 -16.69
N GLY A 205 -10.25 -21.40 -16.22
CA GLY A 205 -9.07 -22.14 -16.69
C GLY A 205 -7.71 -21.63 -16.16
N ALA A 206 -7.67 -20.47 -15.50
CA ALA A 206 -6.44 -19.94 -14.89
C ALA A 206 -6.15 -20.60 -13.52
N GLY A 207 -4.90 -20.53 -13.09
CA GLY A 207 -4.42 -21.07 -11.83
C GLY A 207 -2.94 -21.41 -11.88
N ARG A 208 -2.44 -21.92 -10.75
CA ARG A 208 -1.07 -22.41 -10.63
C ARG A 208 -0.97 -23.84 -11.12
N ASN A 209 -0.44 -24.02 -12.32
CA ASN A 209 -0.26 -25.35 -12.92
C ASN A 209 1.04 -26.04 -12.48
N GLU A 210 2.02 -25.29 -11.97
CA GLU A 210 3.27 -25.84 -11.45
C GLU A 210 3.10 -26.23 -9.98
N ASN A 211 3.72 -27.36 -9.60
CA ASN A 211 3.72 -27.79 -8.21
C ASN A 211 4.58 -26.87 -7.36
N ILE A 212 4.00 -26.38 -6.28
CA ILE A 212 4.66 -25.56 -5.27
C ILE A 212 4.66 -26.30 -3.93
N SER A 213 5.67 -26.00 -3.12
CA SER A 213 5.79 -26.50 -1.74
C SER A 213 6.57 -25.48 -0.93
N HIS A 214 6.09 -25.18 0.26
CA HIS A 214 6.74 -24.27 1.20
C HIS A 214 6.45 -24.64 2.64
N GLU A 215 7.21 -24.06 3.57
CA GLU A 215 6.92 -24.20 4.99
C GLU A 215 5.57 -23.54 5.31
N GLY A 216 4.80 -24.18 6.19
CA GLY A 216 3.54 -23.63 6.69
C GLY A 216 2.32 -24.47 6.42
N GLU A 217 1.17 -23.81 6.56
CA GLU A 217 -0.16 -24.35 6.42
C GLU A 217 -1.03 -23.39 5.63
N GLU A 218 -1.97 -23.96 4.89
CA GLU A 218 -2.86 -23.23 3.99
C GLU A 218 -4.32 -23.56 4.29
N PHE A 219 -5.14 -22.51 4.31
CA PHE A 219 -6.58 -22.61 4.42
C PHE A 219 -7.21 -21.87 3.25
N VAL A 220 -8.07 -22.56 2.51
CA VAL A 220 -8.83 -22.00 1.40
C VAL A 220 -10.31 -22.09 1.71
N TYR A 221 -11.05 -21.02 1.42
CA TYR A 221 -12.51 -20.98 1.48
C TYR A 221 -13.07 -20.36 0.19
N VAL A 222 -13.89 -21.11 -0.54
CA VAL A 222 -14.40 -20.65 -1.84
C VAL A 222 -15.67 -19.84 -1.65
N LEU A 223 -15.66 -18.60 -2.14
CA LEU A 223 -16.80 -17.67 -2.09
C LEU A 223 -17.67 -17.77 -3.35
N LYS A 224 -17.05 -18.02 -4.51
CA LYS A 224 -17.69 -18.14 -5.82
C LYS A 224 -16.84 -19.01 -6.75
N GLY A 225 -17.46 -19.75 -7.68
CA GLY A 225 -16.76 -20.51 -8.71
C GLY A 225 -16.35 -21.90 -8.23
N VAL A 226 -15.49 -22.58 -8.98
CA VAL A 226 -15.09 -23.97 -8.70
C VAL A 226 -13.58 -24.10 -8.76
N LEU A 227 -12.98 -24.32 -7.58
CA LEU A 227 -11.55 -24.52 -7.44
C LEU A 227 -11.23 -26.02 -7.48
N GLU A 228 -10.21 -26.40 -8.23
CA GLU A 228 -9.63 -27.72 -8.20
C GLU A 228 -8.23 -27.64 -7.60
N VAL A 229 -7.95 -28.46 -6.59
CA VAL A 229 -6.64 -28.55 -5.92
C VAL A 229 -6.12 -29.97 -6.03
N TRP A 230 -4.84 -30.12 -6.36
CA TRP A 230 -4.11 -31.38 -6.30
C TRP A 230 -3.09 -31.31 -5.18
N LEU A 231 -3.02 -32.36 -4.36
CA LEU A 231 -1.98 -32.56 -3.35
C LEU A 231 -1.18 -33.83 -3.69
N ASP A 232 0.14 -33.68 -3.75
CA ASP A 232 1.13 -34.71 -4.11
C ASP A 232 0.78 -35.50 -5.39
N GLU A 233 0.05 -34.86 -6.33
CA GLU A 233 -0.52 -35.44 -7.57
C GLU A 233 -1.48 -36.64 -7.38
N THR A 234 -1.69 -37.10 -6.15
CA THR A 234 -2.46 -38.30 -5.84
C THR A 234 -3.84 -37.98 -5.30
N GLU A 235 -3.97 -36.87 -4.58
CA GLU A 235 -5.24 -36.39 -4.03
C GLU A 235 -5.75 -35.22 -4.88
N ARG A 236 -7.02 -35.29 -5.26
CA ARG A 236 -7.68 -34.26 -6.07
C ARG A 236 -8.99 -33.86 -5.41
N TYR A 237 -9.12 -32.56 -5.13
CA TYR A 237 -10.29 -31.98 -4.49
C TYR A 237 -10.93 -30.97 -5.42
N VAL A 238 -12.26 -31.06 -5.56
CA VAL A 238 -13.08 -30.01 -6.17
C VAL A 238 -13.78 -29.29 -5.03
N VAL A 239 -13.53 -27.99 -4.91
CA VAL A 239 -13.93 -27.14 -3.80
C VAL A 239 -14.88 -26.09 -4.35
N GLY A 240 -16.16 -26.18 -3.98
CA GLY A 240 -17.23 -25.30 -4.45
C GLY A 240 -17.55 -24.18 -3.45
N PRO A 241 -18.49 -23.28 -3.80
CA PRO A 241 -18.86 -22.18 -2.92
C PRO A 241 -19.37 -22.65 -1.56
N GLY A 242 -18.78 -22.13 -0.48
CA GLY A 242 -19.08 -22.54 0.89
C GLY A 242 -18.19 -23.66 1.43
N ASP A 243 -17.45 -24.35 0.57
CA ASP A 243 -16.49 -25.36 0.99
C ASP A 243 -15.17 -24.72 1.40
N SER A 244 -14.44 -25.44 2.26
CA SER A 244 -13.08 -25.10 2.67
C SER A 244 -12.14 -26.27 2.51
N LEU A 245 -10.88 -25.99 2.20
CA LEU A 245 -9.80 -26.97 2.16
C LEU A 245 -8.66 -26.50 3.06
N TYR A 246 -8.09 -27.42 3.83
CA TYR A 246 -6.94 -27.17 4.69
C TYR A 246 -5.87 -28.21 4.44
N PHE A 247 -4.62 -27.79 4.30
CA PHE A 247 -3.50 -28.71 4.11
C PHE A 247 -2.18 -28.09 4.57
N LYS A 248 -1.18 -28.94 4.83
CA LYS A 248 0.20 -28.50 5.06
C LYS A 248 0.83 -28.09 3.73
N SER A 249 1.39 -26.90 3.66
CA SER A 249 2.03 -26.35 2.46
C SER A 249 3.29 -27.11 2.03
N THR A 250 3.81 -27.98 2.91
CA THR A 250 4.93 -28.87 2.59
C THR A 250 4.53 -29.97 1.59
N GLN A 251 3.24 -30.29 1.50
CA GLN A 251 2.72 -31.15 0.45
C GLN A 251 2.80 -30.40 -0.88
N GLN A 252 3.27 -31.07 -1.93
CA GLN A 252 3.30 -30.45 -3.25
C GLN A 252 1.87 -30.19 -3.68
N HIS A 253 1.59 -28.96 -4.08
CA HIS A 253 0.25 -28.61 -4.49
C HIS A 253 0.24 -27.72 -5.72
N ARG A 254 -0.82 -27.88 -6.50
CA ARG A 254 -1.16 -27.04 -7.65
C ARG A 254 -2.67 -26.89 -7.70
N TRP A 255 -3.17 -25.89 -8.39
CA TRP A 255 -4.59 -25.60 -8.37
C TRP A 255 -5.04 -24.80 -9.59
N ARG A 256 -6.33 -24.93 -9.95
CA ARG A 256 -6.92 -24.14 -11.03
C ARG A 256 -8.40 -23.89 -10.83
N ASN A 257 -8.90 -22.84 -11.48
CA ASN A 257 -10.33 -22.67 -11.69
C ASN A 257 -10.79 -23.59 -12.83
N ILE A 258 -11.65 -24.56 -12.52
CA ILE A 258 -12.25 -25.47 -13.52
C ILE A 258 -13.65 -25.05 -13.97
N GLY A 259 -14.21 -24.01 -13.37
CA GLY A 259 -15.50 -23.45 -13.74
C GLY A 259 -15.44 -22.65 -15.04
N ASP A 260 -16.62 -22.33 -15.56
CA ASP A 260 -16.85 -21.40 -16.66
C ASP A 260 -17.01 -19.94 -16.19
N GLU A 261 -17.15 -19.73 -14.89
CA GLU A 261 -17.17 -18.42 -14.25
C GLU A 261 -15.88 -18.12 -13.47
N GLU A 262 -15.69 -16.85 -13.14
CA GLU A 262 -14.61 -16.39 -12.25
C GLU A 262 -14.70 -17.06 -10.86
N LEU A 263 -13.57 -17.59 -10.41
CA LEU A 263 -13.38 -18.10 -9.06
C LEU A 263 -13.00 -16.94 -8.12
N VAL A 264 -13.67 -16.87 -6.97
CA VAL A 264 -13.32 -15.98 -5.87
C VAL A 264 -13.11 -16.82 -4.62
N ALA A 265 -11.91 -16.78 -4.04
CA ALA A 265 -11.55 -17.58 -2.87
C ALA A 265 -10.75 -16.76 -1.85
N LEU A 266 -11.04 -16.98 -0.57
CA LEU A 266 -10.19 -16.55 0.52
C LEU A 266 -9.10 -17.60 0.70
N TRP A 267 -7.84 -17.18 0.67
CA TRP A 267 -6.68 -18.03 0.85
C TRP A 267 -5.84 -17.48 2.00
N ILE A 268 -5.55 -18.30 3.00
CA ILE A 268 -4.79 -17.89 4.18
C ILE A 268 -3.55 -18.77 4.29
N ASN A 269 -2.39 -18.14 4.25
CA ASN A 269 -1.10 -18.80 4.42
C ASN A 269 -0.55 -18.49 5.82
N THR A 270 0.11 -19.45 6.44
CA THR A 270 0.85 -19.22 7.69
C THR A 270 2.11 -20.09 7.70
N PRO A 271 3.33 -19.50 7.74
CA PRO A 271 3.63 -18.06 7.79
C PRO A 271 3.32 -17.35 6.45
N PRO A 272 3.42 -16.00 6.38
CA PRO A 272 3.34 -15.26 5.12
C PRO A 272 4.38 -15.75 4.10
N THR A 273 3.98 -15.76 2.83
CA THR A 273 4.72 -16.35 1.71
C THR A 273 5.10 -15.38 0.59
N PHE A 274 4.48 -14.19 0.54
CA PHE A 274 4.83 -13.12 -0.40
C PHE A 274 5.72 -12.02 0.22
#